data_AF-A0A434I5F1-F1
#
_entry.id   AF-A0A434I5F1-F1
#
_cell.length_a   1.000
_cell.length_b   1.000
_cell.length_c   1.000
_cell.angle_alpha   90.00
_cell.angle_beta   90.00
_cell.angle_gamma   90.00
#
_symmetry.space_group_name_H-M   'P 1'
#
loop_
_entity.id
_entity.type
_entity.pdbx_description
1 polymer ?
#
loop_
_entity_poly.entity_id
_entity_poly.type
_entity_poly.pdbx_seq_one_letter_code
_entity_poly.pdbx_strand_id
1 'polypeptide(L)'
;ALEMLQGLIADLNRNSRASGLHLPANENGWGSTLASAWMTGFPLRTGFARGFPEFDPWRCDVARMIAAGEADLHLRISAATAQPKEKKRRMAFIALTKTQEPVAGAAVTIAIGEAGVDHDAVVYSSRTGSLRSIDAQAASQLPSAATIIRLIATHAFAEPLPC
;
A
#
# COMPACT_ATOMS: atom_id res chain seq x y z
N ALA A 1 22.67 4.97 -9.36
CA ALA A 1 22.22 6.31 -9.78
C ALA A 1 21.86 7.21 -8.58
N LEU A 2 20.90 6.84 -7.73
CA LEU A 2 20.49 7.68 -6.60
C LEU A 2 21.60 7.91 -5.56
N GLU A 3 22.37 6.86 -5.22
CA GLU A 3 23.53 6.97 -4.33
C GLU A 3 24.60 7.95 -4.86
N MET A 4 24.91 7.86 -6.15
CA MET A 4 25.84 8.80 -6.81
C MET A 4 25.31 10.24 -6.78
N LEU A 5 24.01 10.44 -6.98
CA LEU A 5 23.38 11.76 -6.87
C LEU A 5 23.53 12.33 -5.45
N GLN A 6 23.34 11.51 -4.42
CA GLN A 6 23.55 11.94 -3.03
C GLN A 6 25.02 12.28 -2.76
N GLY A 7 25.96 11.49 -3.29
CA GLY A 7 27.39 11.80 -3.23
C GLY A 7 27.73 13.13 -3.90
N LEU A 8 27.19 13.40 -5.09
CA LEU A 8 27.35 14.67 -5.79
C LEU A 8 26.81 15.85 -4.97
N ILE A 9 25.62 15.71 -4.38
CA ILE A 9 25.04 16.74 -3.51
C ILE A 9 25.95 16.98 -2.30
N ALA A 10 26.50 15.93 -1.69
CA ALA A 10 27.44 16.06 -0.58
C ALA A 10 28.73 16.81 -0.99
N ASP A 11 29.27 16.52 -2.18
CA ASP A 11 30.46 17.20 -2.70
C ASP A 11 30.21 18.68 -3.01
N LEU A 12 29.07 19.02 -3.62
CA LEU A 12 28.66 20.41 -3.88
C LEU A 12 28.49 21.21 -2.57
N ASN A 13 28.01 20.57 -1.51
CA ASN A 13 27.82 21.20 -0.20
C ASN A 13 29.12 21.54 0.54
N ARG A 14 30.29 21.10 0.05
CA ARG A 14 31.59 21.52 0.62
C ARG A 14 31.87 23.01 0.41
N ASN A 15 31.39 23.58 -0.70
CA ASN A 15 31.70 24.94 -1.11
C ASN A 15 30.46 25.81 -1.39
N SER A 16 29.27 25.21 -1.43
CA SER A 16 28.01 25.90 -1.77
C SER A 16 26.83 25.25 -1.05
N ARG A 17 25.60 25.64 -1.34
CA ARG A 17 24.39 24.95 -0.85
C ARG A 17 23.71 24.23 -2.00
N ALA A 18 23.54 22.93 -1.86
CA ALA A 18 22.84 22.09 -2.82
C ALA A 18 21.87 21.13 -2.10
N SER A 19 20.72 20.85 -2.71
CA SER A 19 19.72 19.92 -2.19
C SER A 19 19.13 19.10 -3.33
N GLY A 20 18.76 17.85 -3.04
CA GLY A 20 17.97 17.02 -3.93
C GLY A 20 16.49 17.09 -3.55
N LEU A 21 15.62 17.29 -4.53
CA LEU A 21 14.18 17.17 -4.34
C LEU A 21 13.74 15.78 -4.81
N HIS A 22 13.26 14.96 -3.88
CA HIS A 22 12.67 13.66 -4.22
C HIS A 22 11.23 13.86 -4.72
N LEU A 23 10.95 13.39 -5.93
CA LEU A 23 9.60 13.35 -6.50
C LEU A 23 9.15 11.88 -6.55
N PRO A 24 8.21 11.46 -5.69
CA PRO A 24 7.78 10.07 -5.67
C PRO A 24 7.00 9.76 -6.95
N ALA A 25 7.25 8.59 -7.54
CA ALA A 25 6.50 8.13 -8.70
C ALA A 25 4.99 7.91 -8.40
N ASN A 26 4.65 7.72 -7.12
CA ASN A 26 3.29 7.54 -6.65
C ASN A 26 3.16 8.11 -5.22
N GLU A 27 2.30 9.10 -5.04
CA GLU A 27 2.09 9.76 -3.75
C GLU A 27 1.45 8.84 -2.71
N ASN A 28 0.48 8.00 -3.10
CA ASN A 28 -0.13 7.02 -2.21
C ASN A 28 0.88 5.96 -1.76
N GLY A 29 1.78 5.54 -2.67
CA GLY A 29 2.86 4.62 -2.35
C GLY A 29 3.87 5.23 -1.36
N TRP A 30 4.20 6.51 -1.53
CA TRP A 30 5.07 7.22 -0.61
C TRP A 30 4.41 7.48 0.75
N GLY A 31 3.15 7.93 0.77
CA GLY A 31 2.36 8.09 2.00
C GLY A 31 2.24 6.77 2.78
N SER A 32 2.01 5.66 2.07
CA SER A 32 1.98 4.31 2.67
C SER A 32 3.34 3.89 3.22
N THR A 33 4.44 4.28 2.57
CA THR A 33 5.81 4.05 3.05
C THR A 33 6.08 4.83 4.34
N LEU A 34 5.67 6.10 4.41
CA LEU A 34 5.76 6.91 5.63
C LEU A 34 4.94 6.30 6.77
N ALA A 35 3.71 5.88 6.48
CA ALA A 35 2.83 5.22 7.46
C ALA A 35 3.43 3.93 8.01
N SER A 36 3.94 3.07 7.13
CA SER A 36 4.64 1.84 7.54
C SER A 36 5.83 2.17 8.44
N ALA A 37 6.63 3.17 8.06
CA ALA A 37 7.83 3.54 8.79
C ALA A 37 7.52 3.97 10.23
N TRP A 38 6.52 4.84 10.46
CA TRP A 38 6.18 5.25 11.83
C TRP A 38 5.49 4.14 12.63
N MET A 39 4.72 3.26 11.99
CA MET A 39 3.99 2.19 12.68
C MET A 39 4.88 1.00 13.04
N THR A 40 5.91 0.71 12.25
CA THR A 40 6.64 -0.57 12.29
C THR A 40 8.14 -0.41 12.42
N GLY A 41 8.68 0.79 12.22
CA GLY A 41 10.11 1.06 12.10
C GLY A 41 10.68 0.82 10.70
N PHE A 42 9.89 0.28 9.75
CA PHE A 42 10.35 -0.10 8.42
C PHE A 42 9.41 0.38 7.30
N PRO A 43 9.93 0.61 6.07
CA PRO A 43 9.09 0.99 4.93
C PRO A 43 8.21 -0.18 4.45
N LEU A 44 7.50 -0.01 3.33
CA LEU A 44 6.80 -1.11 2.67
C LEU A 44 7.73 -2.29 2.35
N ARG A 45 7.15 -3.46 2.06
CA ARG A 45 7.87 -4.75 1.96
C ARG A 45 8.38 -5.24 3.32
N THR A 46 7.54 -5.07 4.33
CA THR A 46 7.74 -5.57 5.69
C THR A 46 6.77 -6.73 5.94
N GLY A 47 7.30 -7.87 6.39
CA GLY A 47 6.53 -9.06 6.76
C GLY A 47 6.33 -9.18 8.27
N PHE A 48 5.32 -9.95 8.68
CA PHE A 48 4.96 -10.15 10.10
C PHE A 48 4.82 -11.62 10.49
N ALA A 49 5.35 -12.53 9.66
CA ALA A 49 5.14 -13.98 9.82
C ALA A 49 5.63 -14.54 11.17
N ARG A 50 6.63 -13.90 11.79
CA ARG A 50 7.18 -14.29 13.11
C ARG A 50 6.62 -13.49 14.29
N GLY A 51 5.56 -12.70 14.08
CA GLY A 51 4.93 -11.87 15.11
C GLY A 51 5.64 -10.53 15.38
N PHE A 52 6.69 -10.21 14.64
CA PHE A 52 7.39 -8.92 14.67
C PHE A 52 7.71 -8.45 13.23
N PRO A 53 7.89 -7.14 12.99
CA PRO A 53 8.16 -6.63 11.66
C PRO A 53 9.56 -7.06 11.17
N GLU A 54 9.60 -7.64 9.98
CA GLU A 54 10.83 -8.00 9.27
C GLU A 54 10.87 -7.29 7.92
N PHE A 55 11.83 -6.39 7.75
CA PHE A 55 12.06 -5.74 6.47
C PHE A 55 13.00 -6.57 5.59
N ASP A 56 12.47 -7.06 4.47
CA ASP A 56 13.25 -7.70 3.43
C ASP A 56 12.62 -7.34 2.07
N PRO A 57 13.19 -6.37 1.34
CA PRO A 57 12.60 -5.88 0.11
C PRO A 57 12.64 -6.89 -1.03
N TRP A 58 13.43 -7.96 -0.95
CA TRP A 58 13.44 -9.03 -1.95
C TRP A 58 12.42 -10.12 -1.58
N ARG A 59 12.47 -10.61 -0.33
CA ARG A 59 11.56 -11.66 0.15
C ARG A 59 10.11 -11.18 0.14
N CYS A 60 9.83 -9.96 0.59
CA CYS A 60 8.50 -9.38 0.66
C CYS A 60 8.10 -8.61 -0.62
N ASP A 61 8.75 -8.87 -1.76
CA ASP A 61 8.29 -8.38 -3.06
C ASP A 61 7.06 -9.19 -3.52
N VAL A 62 5.89 -8.54 -3.57
CA VAL A 62 4.61 -9.17 -3.91
C VAL A 62 4.63 -9.81 -5.31
N ALA A 63 5.23 -9.16 -6.30
CA ALA A 63 5.25 -9.69 -7.66
C ALA A 63 6.08 -10.99 -7.72
N ARG A 64 7.25 -10.99 -7.08
CA ARG A 64 8.11 -12.16 -6.94
C ARG A 64 7.40 -13.30 -6.18
N MET A 65 6.78 -13.02 -5.03
CA MET A 65 6.07 -14.02 -4.22
C MET A 65 4.95 -14.70 -5.01
N ILE A 66 4.17 -13.92 -5.77
CA ILE A 66 3.08 -14.44 -6.60
C ILE A 66 3.64 -15.29 -7.76
N ALA A 67 4.68 -14.81 -8.45
CA ALA A 67 5.31 -15.52 -9.56
C ALA A 67 5.90 -16.88 -9.11
N ALA A 68 6.54 -16.89 -7.94
CA ALA A 68 7.10 -18.09 -7.31
C ALA A 68 6.04 -19.04 -6.73
N GLY A 69 4.80 -18.58 -6.56
CA GLY A 69 3.71 -19.37 -5.96
C GLY A 69 3.82 -19.53 -4.45
N GLU A 70 4.50 -18.61 -3.77
CA GLU A 70 4.66 -18.58 -2.32
C GLU A 70 3.41 -18.05 -1.59
N ALA A 71 2.65 -17.20 -2.26
CA ALA A 71 1.41 -16.65 -1.72
C ALA A 71 0.21 -17.55 -2.02
N ASP A 72 -0.54 -17.90 -0.98
CA ASP A 72 -1.82 -18.60 -1.03
C ASP A 72 -3.01 -17.63 -1.11
N LEU A 73 -2.85 -16.40 -0.61
CA LEU A 73 -3.85 -15.33 -0.68
C LEU A 73 -3.20 -14.00 -1.04
N HIS A 74 -3.87 -13.23 -1.91
CA HIS A 74 -3.52 -11.85 -2.23
C HIS A 74 -4.73 -10.93 -2.01
N LEU A 75 -4.62 -10.06 -1.01
CA LEU A 75 -5.56 -8.96 -0.76
C LEU A 75 -5.05 -7.71 -1.47
N ARG A 76 -5.85 -7.13 -2.37
CA ARG A 76 -5.50 -5.90 -3.08
C ARG A 76 -6.50 -4.80 -2.77
N ILE A 77 -5.97 -3.66 -2.36
CA ILE A 77 -6.71 -2.39 -2.22
C ILE A 77 -6.25 -1.48 -3.35
N SER A 78 -7.16 -1.08 -4.23
CA SER A 78 -6.82 -0.25 -5.39
C SER A 78 -8.04 0.51 -5.88
N ALA A 79 -7.83 1.69 -6.46
CA ALA A 79 -8.86 2.34 -7.28
C ALA A 79 -9.05 1.66 -8.65
N ALA A 80 -8.04 0.89 -9.10
CA ALA A 80 -8.09 0.19 -10.38
C ALA A 80 -8.60 -1.25 -10.21
N THR A 81 -9.58 -1.62 -11.04
CA THR A 81 -10.22 -2.94 -11.10
C THR A 81 -9.41 -4.01 -11.86
N ALA A 82 -8.17 -3.73 -12.24
CA ALA A 82 -7.36 -4.63 -13.06
C ALA A 82 -6.98 -5.93 -12.33
N GLN A 83 -7.13 -7.07 -13.00
CA GLN A 83 -6.70 -8.38 -12.51
C GLN A 83 -5.17 -8.46 -12.34
N PRO A 84 -4.63 -9.20 -11.36
CA PRO A 84 -3.21 -9.56 -11.33
C PRO A 84 -2.84 -10.34 -12.60
N LYS A 85 -1.80 -9.88 -13.33
CA LYS A 85 -1.37 -10.49 -14.60
C LYS A 85 -0.98 -11.97 -14.49
N GLU A 86 -0.53 -12.40 -13.31
CA GLU A 86 0.06 -13.73 -13.08
C GLU A 86 -0.64 -14.48 -11.95
N LYS A 87 -1.99 -14.52 -11.94
CA LYS A 87 -2.70 -15.33 -10.94
C LYS A 87 -2.42 -16.82 -11.16
N LYS A 88 -1.63 -17.45 -10.28
CA LYS A 88 -1.53 -18.91 -10.20
C LYS A 88 -2.85 -19.50 -9.71
N ARG A 89 -3.26 -20.65 -10.26
CA ARG A 89 -4.57 -21.30 -9.98
C ARG A 89 -4.87 -21.51 -8.48
N ARG A 90 -3.85 -21.66 -7.63
CA ARG A 90 -4.01 -21.96 -6.20
C ARG A 90 -4.12 -20.74 -5.28
N MET A 91 -3.85 -19.54 -5.77
CA MET A 91 -3.87 -18.33 -4.94
C MET A 91 -5.28 -17.69 -4.94
N ALA A 92 -5.86 -17.52 -3.75
CA ALA A 92 -7.08 -16.74 -3.56
C ALA A 92 -6.80 -15.25 -3.80
N PHE A 93 -7.72 -14.56 -4.49
CA PHE A 93 -7.58 -13.13 -4.77
C PHE A 93 -8.78 -12.39 -4.19
N ILE A 94 -8.54 -11.44 -3.28
CA ILE A 94 -9.57 -10.58 -2.70
C ILE A 94 -9.34 -9.16 -3.20
N ALA A 95 -10.37 -8.56 -3.80
CA ALA A 95 -10.32 -7.22 -4.35
C ALA A 95 -11.15 -6.25 -3.51
N LEU A 96 -10.51 -5.20 -2.99
CA LEU A 96 -11.13 -4.03 -2.37
C LEU A 96 -10.96 -2.86 -3.33
N THR A 97 -12.02 -2.51 -4.05
CA THR A 97 -12.00 -1.46 -5.07
C THR A 97 -13.37 -0.82 -5.20
N LYS A 98 -13.42 0.43 -5.67
CA LYS A 98 -14.68 1.06 -6.07
C LYS A 98 -15.16 0.40 -7.36
N THR A 99 -16.28 -0.31 -7.31
CA THR A 99 -16.86 -1.02 -8.45
C THR A 99 -18.34 -1.30 -8.20
N GLN A 100 -19.11 -1.45 -9.28
CA GLN A 100 -20.49 -1.94 -9.25
C GLN A 100 -20.58 -3.43 -9.57
N GLU A 101 -19.54 -3.99 -10.19
CA GLU A 101 -19.50 -5.38 -10.63
C GLU A 101 -18.35 -6.13 -9.95
N PRO A 102 -18.47 -7.46 -9.76
CA PRO A 102 -17.37 -8.29 -9.27
C PRO A 102 -16.12 -8.18 -10.15
N VAL A 103 -14.95 -8.03 -9.52
CA VAL A 103 -13.68 -8.00 -10.24
C VAL A 103 -13.39 -9.39 -10.81
N ALA A 104 -13.15 -9.45 -12.11
CA ALA A 104 -12.85 -10.69 -12.82
C ALA A 104 -11.68 -11.45 -12.15
N GLY A 105 -11.92 -12.72 -11.84
CA GLY A 105 -10.93 -13.60 -11.21
C GLY A 105 -10.70 -13.36 -9.71
N ALA A 106 -11.38 -12.42 -9.06
CA ALA A 106 -11.42 -12.33 -7.61
C ALA A 106 -12.33 -13.41 -7.02
N ALA A 107 -11.87 -14.04 -5.94
CA ALA A 107 -12.72 -14.93 -5.14
C ALA A 107 -13.75 -14.12 -4.34
N VAL A 108 -13.36 -12.93 -3.88
CA VAL A 108 -14.23 -11.99 -3.18
C VAL A 108 -13.95 -10.59 -3.71
N THR A 109 -15.01 -9.86 -4.06
CA THR A 109 -14.96 -8.42 -4.36
C THR A 109 -15.74 -7.68 -3.30
N ILE A 110 -15.11 -6.70 -2.65
CA ILE A 110 -15.75 -5.82 -1.69
C ILE A 110 -15.71 -4.41 -2.26
N ALA A 111 -16.88 -3.87 -2.57
CA ALA A 111 -17.02 -2.49 -3.02
C ALA A 111 -16.69 -1.52 -1.87
N ILE A 112 -15.76 -0.60 -2.13
CA ILE A 112 -15.33 0.42 -1.17
C ILE A 112 -15.40 1.82 -1.78
N GLY A 113 -15.52 2.84 -0.94
CA GLY A 113 -15.32 4.23 -1.33
C GLY A 113 -13.85 4.55 -1.56
N GLU A 114 -13.57 5.44 -2.50
CA GLU A 114 -12.25 5.96 -2.81
C GLU A 114 -11.87 7.10 -1.85
N ALA A 115 -10.69 7.00 -1.23
CA ALA A 115 -10.19 8.00 -0.30
C ALA A 115 -9.93 9.34 -1.00
N GLY A 116 -10.44 10.43 -0.46
CA GLY A 116 -10.36 11.77 -1.06
C GLY A 116 -11.43 12.07 -2.11
N VAL A 117 -12.25 11.08 -2.46
CA VAL A 117 -13.41 11.24 -3.34
C VAL A 117 -14.68 10.99 -2.54
N ASP A 118 -14.85 9.77 -2.03
CA ASP A 118 -16.05 9.34 -1.29
C ASP A 118 -15.96 9.60 0.21
N HIS A 119 -14.74 9.73 0.73
CA HIS A 119 -14.46 9.94 2.14
C HIS A 119 -13.34 10.95 2.32
N ASP A 120 -13.40 11.70 3.42
CA ASP A 120 -12.27 12.50 3.89
C ASP A 120 -11.05 11.60 4.06
N ALA A 121 -9.89 12.12 3.72
CA ALA A 121 -8.66 11.34 3.70
C ALA A 121 -7.45 12.16 4.12
N VAL A 122 -6.42 11.44 4.57
CA VAL A 122 -5.08 11.99 4.73
C VAL A 122 -4.21 11.39 3.63
N VAL A 123 -3.69 12.25 2.76
CA VAL A 123 -2.87 11.85 1.60
C VAL A 123 -1.52 12.54 1.65
N TYR A 124 -0.50 11.92 1.06
CA TYR A 124 0.77 12.60 0.83
C TYR A 124 0.64 13.57 -0.36
N SER A 125 1.21 14.76 -0.23
CA SER A 125 1.27 15.77 -1.28
C SER A 125 2.73 16.12 -1.55
N SER A 126 3.23 15.78 -2.75
CA SER A 126 4.59 16.12 -3.19
C SER A 126 4.77 17.64 -3.32
N ARG A 127 3.66 18.37 -3.53
CA ARG A 127 3.65 19.83 -3.59
C ARG A 127 4.03 20.47 -2.25
N THR A 128 3.56 19.90 -1.14
CA THR A 128 3.85 20.41 0.20
C THR A 128 4.94 19.60 0.91
N GLY A 129 5.32 18.45 0.35
CA GLY A 129 6.30 17.53 0.95
C GLY A 129 5.78 16.84 2.21
N SER A 130 4.46 16.81 2.44
CA SER A 130 3.85 16.42 3.71
C SER A 130 2.57 15.63 3.53
N LEU A 131 2.08 15.04 4.62
CA LEU A 131 0.70 14.60 4.71
C LEU A 131 -0.24 15.82 4.76
N ARG A 132 -1.39 15.70 4.14
CA ARG A 132 -2.44 16.72 4.08
C ARG A 132 -3.81 16.06 4.25
N SER A 133 -4.66 16.67 5.06
CA SER A 133 -6.09 16.34 5.11
C SER A 133 -6.80 16.90 3.88
N ILE A 134 -7.64 16.09 3.28
CA ILE A 134 -8.52 16.46 2.16
C ILE A 134 -9.94 16.03 2.47
N ASP A 135 -10.89 16.88 2.10
CA ASP A 135 -12.32 16.59 2.25
C ASP A 135 -12.81 15.74 1.08
N ALA A 136 -13.84 14.93 1.32
CA ALA A 136 -14.54 14.18 0.29
C ALA A 136 -15.10 15.12 -0.79
N GLN A 137 -14.83 14.80 -2.05
CA GLN A 137 -15.37 15.56 -3.20
C GLN A 137 -16.80 15.17 -3.55
N ALA A 138 -17.17 13.91 -3.31
CA ALA A 138 -18.47 13.34 -3.62
C ALA A 138 -18.76 12.19 -2.64
N ALA A 139 -19.24 12.53 -1.45
CA ALA A 139 -19.50 11.58 -0.37
C ALA A 139 -20.40 10.41 -0.84
N SER A 140 -20.05 9.19 -0.41
CA SER A 140 -20.79 7.97 -0.73
C SER A 140 -21.12 7.16 0.52
N GLN A 141 -22.12 6.29 0.38
CA GLN A 141 -22.52 5.32 1.41
C GLN A 141 -21.70 4.03 1.37
N LEU A 142 -20.82 3.87 0.37
CA LEU A 142 -19.88 2.75 0.36
C LEU A 142 -18.94 2.83 1.57
N PRO A 143 -18.54 1.68 2.15
CA PRO A 143 -17.60 1.68 3.26
C PRO A 143 -16.19 2.06 2.81
N SER A 144 -15.42 2.71 3.68
CA SER A 144 -14.01 2.96 3.41
C SER A 144 -13.18 1.66 3.45
N ALA A 145 -12.04 1.64 2.74
CA ALA A 145 -11.08 0.53 2.85
C ALA A 145 -10.67 0.26 4.31
N ALA A 146 -10.44 1.32 5.10
CA ALA A 146 -10.03 1.21 6.48
C ALA A 146 -11.13 0.59 7.38
N THR A 147 -12.40 0.88 7.09
CA THR A 147 -13.55 0.25 7.77
C THR A 147 -13.58 -1.25 7.50
N ILE A 148 -13.44 -1.65 6.23
CA ILE A 148 -13.44 -3.06 5.84
C ILE A 148 -12.25 -3.82 6.46
N ILE A 149 -11.04 -3.26 6.42
CA ILE A 149 -9.85 -3.89 7.01
C ILE A 149 -10.02 -4.08 8.52
N ARG A 150 -10.59 -3.09 9.23
CA ARG A 150 -10.90 -3.22 10.65
C ARG A 150 -11.90 -4.33 10.92
N LEU A 151 -12.98 -4.41 10.14
CA LEU A 151 -13.97 -5.47 10.29
C LEU A 151 -13.36 -6.86 10.06
N ILE A 152 -12.50 -7.01 9.04
CA ILE A 152 -11.76 -8.26 8.79
C ILE A 152 -10.85 -8.57 9.99
N ALA A 153 -10.08 -7.60 10.46
CA ALA A 153 -9.17 -7.79 11.59
C ALA A 153 -9.91 -8.26 12.85
N THR A 154 -11.07 -7.66 13.14
CA THR A 154 -11.88 -8.00 14.32
C THR A 154 -12.55 -9.37 14.20
N HIS A 155 -12.97 -9.81 13.01
CA HIS A 155 -13.79 -11.04 12.88
C HIS A 155 -13.00 -12.26 12.39
N ALA A 156 -12.00 -12.07 11.52
CA ALA A 156 -11.25 -13.17 10.92
C ALA A 156 -10.15 -13.71 11.83
N PHE A 157 -9.70 -12.92 12.82
CA PHE A 157 -8.60 -13.27 13.72
C PHE A 157 -8.99 -13.17 15.21
N ALA A 158 -10.29 -13.20 15.52
CA ALA A 158 -10.81 -13.21 16.89
C ALA A 158 -10.53 -14.53 17.63
N GLU A 159 -10.47 -15.64 16.90
CA GLU A 159 -9.99 -16.92 17.43
C GLU A 159 -8.50 -17.06 17.14
N PRO A 160 -7.69 -17.58 18.09
CA PRO A 160 -6.30 -17.91 17.80
C PRO A 160 -6.26 -18.87 16.62
N LEU A 161 -5.55 -18.49 15.57
CA LEU A 161 -5.35 -19.36 14.40
C LEU A 161 -4.81 -20.71 14.90
N PRO A 162 -5.42 -21.85 14.48
CA PRO A 162 -4.91 -23.16 14.89
C PRO A 162 -3.46 -23.26 14.43
N CYS A 163 -2.58 -23.45 15.41
CA CYS A 163 -1.17 -23.69 15.20
C CYS A 163 -0.92 -24.98 14.40
#